data_AF-A0A961FM21-F1
#
_entry.id   AF-A0A961FM21-F1
#
_cell.length_a   1.000
_cell.length_b   1.000
_cell.length_c   1.000
_cell.angle_alpha   90.00
_cell.angle_beta   90.00
_cell.angle_gamma   90.00
#
_symmetry.space_group_name_H-M   'P 1'
#
loop_
_entity.id
_entity.type
_entity.pdbx_description
1 polymer ?
#
loop_
_entity_poly.entity_id
_entity_poly.type
_entity_poly.pdbx_seq_one_letter_code
_entity_poly.pdbx_strand_id
1 'polypeptide(L)'
;MKTLLWLALIALSSASVRGDEDPWPKRLVVDLNGDGVREEIVARRTGSDTELGDFYQLQVRQQDGTVLWRSSDTMDPTDPLAFGNWDFGSSMPQWAGDIDGDGRVELIAPAPQSDVSATFYRVFRWTGQGFESLFSRALIGGGEPGAAFQWTENPPMNGFWVQEWVGASAEGGLVVRVVSYDGSSSVLQGLAVLMPSAGGYVLERWITWPAAMSGDVGDESGTDEGIVRYRARLSVPDHYSSAGVALTSVAEILQQDRANHYRGSTQDAEDEADPVFGDRDARMGLKLMQLNVMGGDEAAQRIVRGTPLVKVTVGEGEITVEVIHE
;
A
#
# COMPACT_ATOMS: atom_id res chain seq x y z
N MET A 1 52.33 34.19 14.71
CA MET A 1 51.35 34.64 13.69
C MET A 1 51.27 33.57 12.60
N LYS A 2 50.10 32.93 12.48
CA LYS A 2 49.57 32.13 11.36
C LYS A 2 50.48 31.07 10.70
N THR A 3 50.33 29.83 11.18
CA THR A 3 50.60 28.60 10.41
C THR A 3 49.43 28.38 9.43
N LEU A 4 49.69 28.40 8.12
CA LEU A 4 48.74 27.96 7.10
C LEU A 4 48.97 26.47 6.80
N LEU A 5 47.97 25.65 7.09
CA LEU A 5 47.85 24.27 6.62
C LEU A 5 47.58 24.25 5.11
N TRP A 6 48.34 23.44 4.39
CA TRP A 6 47.97 22.96 3.06
C TRP A 6 46.98 21.80 3.19
N LEU A 7 45.76 21.99 2.68
CA LEU A 7 44.77 20.94 2.49
C LEU A 7 45.17 20.09 1.27
N ALA A 8 45.49 18.82 1.51
CA ALA A 8 45.47 17.80 0.47
C ALA A 8 44.02 17.33 0.28
N LEU A 9 43.44 17.73 -0.85
CA LEU A 9 42.13 17.27 -1.30
C LEU A 9 42.28 15.85 -1.83
N ILE A 10 42.01 14.84 -1.00
CA ILE A 10 41.83 13.46 -1.47
C ILE A 10 40.42 13.38 -2.04
N ALA A 11 40.33 13.41 -3.37
CA ALA A 11 39.14 13.00 -4.09
C ALA A 11 38.94 11.49 -3.88
N LEU A 12 38.08 11.11 -2.95
CA LEU A 12 37.50 9.77 -2.97
C LEU A 12 36.39 9.79 -4.01
N SER A 13 36.66 9.10 -5.12
CA SER A 13 35.67 8.72 -6.11
C SER A 13 34.53 7.98 -5.40
N SER A 14 33.34 8.56 -5.41
CA SER A 14 32.11 7.82 -5.15
C SER A 14 31.99 6.77 -6.24
N ALA A 15 32.39 5.53 -5.93
CA ALA A 15 32.00 4.38 -6.73
C ALA A 15 30.48 4.27 -6.60
N SER A 16 29.78 4.69 -7.64
CA SER A 16 28.35 4.45 -7.78
C SER A 16 28.15 2.94 -7.84
N VAL A 17 27.85 2.32 -6.70
CA VAL A 17 27.25 0.99 -6.69
C VAL A 17 25.85 1.17 -7.23
N ARG A 18 25.70 1.03 -8.56
CA ARG A 18 24.44 0.62 -9.16
C ARG A 18 24.15 -0.78 -8.63
N GLY A 19 23.37 -0.85 -7.57
CA GLY A 19 22.63 -2.06 -7.23
C GLY A 19 21.30 -1.97 -7.95
N ASP A 20 20.99 -2.98 -8.73
CA ASP A 20 19.66 -3.18 -9.33
C ASP A 20 18.60 -3.12 -8.24
N GLU A 21 17.82 -2.04 -8.20
CA GLU A 21 16.64 -1.93 -7.34
C GLU A 21 15.49 -2.68 -8.04
N ASP A 22 15.37 -3.98 -7.73
CA ASP A 22 14.23 -4.84 -8.10
C ASP A 22 13.02 -4.60 -7.16
N PRO A 23 11.78 -4.83 -7.63
CA PRO A 23 10.60 -4.13 -7.15
C PRO A 23 9.95 -4.87 -5.97
N TRP A 24 10.58 -4.73 -4.81
CA TRP A 24 9.81 -4.58 -3.58
C TRP A 24 10.14 -3.23 -2.93
N PRO A 25 9.49 -2.14 -3.35
CA PRO A 25 9.81 -0.78 -2.90
C PRO A 25 9.29 -0.46 -1.47
N LYS A 26 8.62 -1.40 -0.79
CA LYS A 26 7.92 -1.12 0.46
C LYS A 26 8.81 -1.36 1.68
N ARG A 27 9.77 -0.47 1.93
CA ARG A 27 10.46 -0.44 3.24
C ARG A 27 9.42 -0.37 4.37
N LEU A 28 9.42 -1.34 5.28
CA LEU A 28 8.59 -1.26 6.49
C LEU A 28 9.40 -0.61 7.59
N VAL A 29 8.79 0.31 8.32
CA VAL A 29 9.44 1.08 9.38
C VAL A 29 8.59 0.97 10.64
N VAL A 30 9.13 0.35 11.68
CA VAL A 30 8.42 0.02 12.92
C VAL A 30 9.40 0.01 14.09
N ASP A 31 8.95 0.42 15.27
CA ASP A 31 9.72 0.29 16.51
C ASP A 31 9.58 -1.16 17.00
N LEU A 32 10.60 -1.98 16.75
CA LEU A 32 10.56 -3.43 17.01
C LEU A 32 10.73 -3.77 18.49
N ASN A 33 11.42 -2.92 19.25
CA ASN A 33 11.83 -3.20 20.62
C ASN A 33 11.17 -2.28 21.67
N GLY A 34 10.36 -1.32 21.24
CA GLY A 34 9.64 -0.38 22.08
C GLY A 34 10.52 0.72 22.68
N ASP A 35 11.68 1.00 22.09
CA ASP A 35 12.62 2.02 22.61
C ASP A 35 12.35 3.44 22.07
N GLY A 36 11.36 3.59 21.18
CA GLY A 36 10.96 4.84 20.55
C GLY A 36 11.77 5.17 19.28
N VAL A 37 12.78 4.37 18.94
CA VAL A 37 13.50 4.41 17.67
C VAL A 37 12.89 3.36 16.75
N ARG A 38 12.70 3.71 15.47
CA ARG A 38 12.14 2.77 14.49
C ARG A 38 13.24 2.10 13.69
N GLU A 39 13.16 0.78 13.60
CA GLU A 39 13.93 -0.06 12.69
C GLU A 39 13.30 -0.14 11.32
N GLU A 40 14.14 -0.48 10.35
CA GLU A 40 13.74 -0.74 8.97
C GLU A 40 13.78 -2.23 8.66
N ILE A 41 12.72 -2.74 8.04
CA ILE A 41 12.67 -4.07 7.45
C ILE A 41 12.75 -3.88 5.94
N VAL A 42 13.83 -4.39 5.36
CA VAL A 42 14.11 -4.30 3.93
C VAL A 42 14.38 -5.67 3.34
N ALA A 43 14.02 -5.84 2.08
CA ALA A 43 14.32 -7.04 1.33
C ALA A 43 15.55 -6.80 0.43
N ARG A 44 16.46 -7.77 0.41
CA ARG A 44 17.57 -7.81 -0.55
C ARG A 44 17.39 -9.05 -1.42
N ARG A 45 17.33 -8.88 -2.74
CA ARG A 45 17.30 -10.03 -3.67
C ARG A 45 18.57 -10.87 -3.49
N THR A 46 18.40 -12.18 -3.33
CA THR A 46 19.49 -13.14 -3.13
C THR A 46 19.70 -14.02 -4.35
N GLY A 47 18.65 -14.25 -5.13
CA GLY A 47 18.72 -15.03 -6.35
C GLY A 47 17.38 -15.08 -7.07
N SER A 48 17.37 -15.81 -8.17
CA SER A 48 16.18 -16.11 -8.97
C SER A 48 16.28 -17.52 -9.51
N ASP A 49 15.15 -18.19 -9.56
CA ASP A 49 14.96 -19.47 -10.21
C ASP A 49 14.00 -19.28 -11.39
N THR A 50 14.28 -19.90 -12.54
CA THR A 50 13.48 -19.71 -13.74
C THR A 50 12.11 -20.40 -13.70
N GLU A 51 11.92 -21.37 -12.81
CA GLU A 51 10.68 -22.11 -12.62
C GLU A 51 9.90 -21.63 -11.39
N LEU A 52 10.60 -21.06 -10.40
CA LEU A 52 9.97 -20.61 -9.16
C LEU A 52 9.80 -19.10 -9.08
N GLY A 53 10.76 -18.29 -9.56
CA GLY A 53 10.75 -16.83 -9.45
C GLY A 53 11.86 -16.26 -8.56
N ASP A 54 11.63 -15.09 -7.97
CA ASP A 54 12.66 -14.33 -7.25
C ASP A 54 12.69 -14.62 -5.75
N PHE A 55 13.90 -14.66 -5.19
CA PHE A 55 14.15 -14.89 -3.77
C PHE A 55 14.81 -13.69 -3.12
N TYR A 56 14.40 -13.42 -1.89
CA TYR A 56 14.83 -12.28 -1.09
C TYR A 56 15.19 -12.72 0.32
N GLN A 57 16.24 -12.11 0.85
CA GLN A 57 16.56 -12.14 2.28
C GLN A 57 16.08 -10.86 2.92
N LEU A 58 15.25 -10.98 3.96
CA LEU A 58 14.89 -9.85 4.79
C LEU A 58 16.05 -9.45 5.69
N GLN A 59 16.17 -8.16 5.92
CA GLN A 59 17.13 -7.58 6.85
C GLN A 59 16.41 -6.58 7.73
N VAL A 60 16.61 -6.72 9.05
CA VAL A 60 16.23 -5.70 10.02
C VAL A 60 17.44 -4.80 10.23
N ARG A 61 17.24 -3.49 10.10
CA ARG A 61 18.31 -2.49 10.18
C ARG A 61 17.93 -1.37 11.15
N GLN A 62 18.92 -0.84 11.84
CA GLN A 62 18.80 0.46 12.49
C GLN A 62 18.83 1.59 11.45
N GLN A 63 18.44 2.80 11.87
CA GLN A 63 18.43 3.99 11.00
C GLN A 63 19.82 4.37 10.46
N ASP A 64 20.89 4.00 11.16
CA ASP A 64 22.26 4.21 10.72
C ASP A 64 22.75 3.17 9.68
N GLY A 65 21.90 2.19 9.34
CA GLY A 65 22.18 1.12 8.40
C GLY A 65 22.77 -0.15 9.04
N THR A 66 23.02 -0.17 10.35
CA THR A 66 23.49 -1.36 11.07
C THR A 66 22.46 -2.48 10.95
N VAL A 67 22.89 -3.64 10.44
CA VAL A 67 22.01 -4.81 10.30
C VAL A 67 21.93 -5.56 11.62
N LEU A 68 20.73 -5.62 12.19
CA LEU A 68 20.43 -6.32 13.44
C LEU A 68 20.14 -7.80 13.23
N TRP A 69 19.45 -8.13 12.14
CA TRP A 69 19.05 -9.51 11.84
C TRP A 69 18.91 -9.72 10.33
N ARG A 70 19.05 -10.96 9.90
CA ARG A 70 18.78 -11.42 8.53
C ARG A 70 17.96 -12.70 8.55
N SER A 71 16.99 -12.83 7.65
CA SER A 71 16.32 -14.10 7.40
C SER A 71 17.27 -15.11 6.75
N SER A 72 16.80 -16.36 6.63
CA SER A 72 17.48 -17.41 5.86
C SER A 72 17.91 -16.90 4.49
N ASP A 73 19.17 -17.14 4.12
CA ASP A 73 19.64 -16.96 2.74
C ASP A 73 19.43 -18.29 2.01
N THR A 74 18.22 -18.49 1.50
CA THR A 74 17.76 -19.75 0.93
C THR A 74 16.97 -19.51 -0.34
N MET A 75 17.02 -20.48 -1.25
CA MET A 75 16.17 -20.57 -2.45
C MET A 75 15.14 -21.71 -2.33
N ASP A 76 14.93 -22.22 -1.11
CA ASP A 76 13.88 -23.20 -0.80
C ASP A 76 12.61 -22.46 -0.34
N PRO A 77 11.54 -22.41 -1.15
CA PRO A 77 10.29 -21.73 -0.76
C PRO A 77 9.56 -22.40 0.41
N THR A 78 9.98 -23.59 0.85
CA THR A 78 9.42 -24.28 2.02
C THR A 78 10.07 -23.84 3.34
N ASP A 79 11.20 -23.12 3.30
CA ASP A 79 11.77 -22.52 4.50
C ASP A 79 10.78 -21.49 5.07
N PRO A 80 10.42 -21.56 6.37
CA PRO A 80 9.48 -20.63 6.98
C PRO A 80 9.88 -19.15 6.83
N LEU A 81 11.18 -18.87 6.68
CA LEU A 81 11.77 -17.55 6.51
C LEU A 81 12.30 -17.32 5.08
N ALA A 82 11.82 -18.10 4.10
CA ALA A 82 11.95 -17.74 2.69
C ALA A 82 10.92 -16.67 2.31
N PHE A 83 11.41 -15.65 1.59
CA PHE A 83 10.62 -14.55 1.07
C PHE A 83 10.87 -14.43 -0.43
N GLY A 84 9.81 -14.21 -1.20
CA GLY A 84 9.92 -14.27 -2.65
C GLY A 84 8.68 -13.79 -3.38
N ASN A 85 8.88 -13.53 -4.67
CA ASN A 85 7.79 -13.41 -5.62
C ASN A 85 7.91 -14.60 -6.55
N TRP A 86 6.98 -15.54 -6.40
CA TRP A 86 7.02 -16.81 -7.10
C TRP A 86 5.85 -16.95 -8.06
N ASP A 87 5.98 -17.85 -9.04
CA ASP A 87 4.92 -18.14 -10.02
C ASP A 87 3.61 -18.58 -9.36
N PHE A 88 3.71 -19.13 -8.14
CA PHE A 88 2.60 -19.55 -7.31
C PHE A 88 2.27 -18.57 -6.18
N GLY A 89 2.69 -17.31 -6.29
CA GLY A 89 2.28 -16.23 -5.40
C GLY A 89 3.44 -15.50 -4.74
N SER A 90 3.13 -14.35 -4.15
CA SER A 90 4.08 -13.58 -3.36
C SER A 90 4.10 -14.06 -1.92
N SER A 91 5.27 -13.99 -1.30
CA SER A 91 5.42 -14.14 0.14
C SER A 91 6.18 -12.97 0.76
N MET A 92 6.22 -11.84 0.07
CA MET A 92 6.83 -10.60 0.55
C MET A 92 6.01 -9.96 1.68
N PRO A 93 6.63 -9.50 2.79
CA PRO A 93 5.89 -8.91 3.91
C PRO A 93 5.00 -7.76 3.45
N GLN A 94 3.87 -7.49 4.10
CA GLN A 94 2.98 -6.38 3.73
C GLN A 94 2.79 -5.38 4.87
N TRP A 95 2.96 -5.84 6.11
CA TRP A 95 2.76 -5.04 7.32
C TRP A 95 3.70 -5.49 8.43
N ALA A 96 4.08 -4.54 9.30
CA ALA A 96 4.74 -4.82 10.56
C ALA A 96 4.18 -3.92 11.66
N GLY A 97 3.79 -4.51 12.78
CA GLY A 97 3.22 -3.82 13.94
C GLY A 97 2.69 -4.81 14.98
N ASP A 98 2.30 -4.32 16.14
CA ASP A 98 1.61 -5.12 17.17
C ASP A 98 0.17 -5.38 16.74
N ILE A 99 -0.14 -6.61 16.36
CA ILE A 99 -1.43 -6.97 15.77
C ILE A 99 -2.39 -7.65 16.74
N ASP A 100 -1.90 -8.08 17.89
CA ASP A 100 -2.71 -8.72 18.94
C ASP A 100 -2.77 -7.91 20.24
N GLY A 101 -2.09 -6.77 20.29
CA GLY A 101 -2.08 -5.83 21.41
C GLY A 101 -1.22 -6.29 22.58
N ASP A 102 -0.31 -7.24 22.37
CA ASP A 102 0.54 -7.79 23.43
C ASP A 102 1.86 -7.01 23.66
N GLY A 103 2.06 -5.94 22.89
CA GLY A 103 3.22 -5.04 22.97
C GLY A 103 4.43 -5.53 22.19
N ARG A 104 4.32 -6.63 21.44
CA ARG A 104 5.38 -7.12 20.54
C ARG A 104 4.99 -6.87 19.10
N VAL A 105 5.99 -6.72 18.24
CA VAL A 105 5.77 -6.51 16.82
C VAL A 105 5.68 -7.84 16.10
N GLU A 106 4.65 -7.96 15.27
CA GLU A 106 4.52 -9.01 14.28
C GLU A 106 4.85 -8.50 12.88
N LEU A 107 5.35 -9.40 12.05
CA LEU A 107 5.49 -9.24 10.61
C LEU A 107 4.44 -10.09 9.92
N ILE A 108 3.69 -9.50 9.00
CA ILE A 108 2.68 -10.20 8.21
C ILE A 108 3.19 -10.33 6.78
N ALA A 109 3.23 -11.57 6.28
CA ALA A 109 3.51 -11.86 4.88
C ALA A 109 2.48 -12.84 4.33
N PRO A 110 1.97 -12.68 3.10
CA PRO A 110 1.12 -13.68 2.49
C PRO A 110 1.85 -15.02 2.44
N ALA A 111 1.10 -16.11 2.63
CA ALA A 111 1.52 -17.41 2.18
C ALA A 111 1.36 -17.42 0.65
N PRO A 112 2.36 -17.90 -0.10
CA PRO A 112 2.26 -17.95 -1.55
C PRO A 112 1.12 -18.89 -1.96
N GLN A 113 0.21 -18.40 -2.81
CA GLN A 113 -0.92 -19.15 -3.35
C GLN A 113 -1.18 -18.81 -4.81
N SER A 114 -1.58 -19.82 -5.60
CA SER A 114 -1.90 -19.69 -7.04
C SER A 114 -3.39 -19.57 -7.34
N ASP A 115 -4.26 -19.73 -6.34
CA ASP A 115 -5.70 -19.80 -6.53
C ASP A 115 -6.43 -18.56 -6.00
N VAL A 116 -7.71 -18.46 -6.36
CA VAL A 116 -8.62 -17.44 -5.84
C VAL A 116 -9.33 -18.02 -4.62
N SER A 117 -8.57 -18.19 -3.55
CA SER A 117 -9.06 -18.60 -2.24
C SER A 117 -8.67 -17.58 -1.17
N ALA A 118 -9.19 -17.75 0.05
CA ALA A 118 -8.87 -16.86 1.14
C ALA A 118 -7.35 -16.80 1.39
N THR A 119 -6.78 -15.61 1.29
CA THR A 119 -5.34 -15.42 1.49
C THR A 119 -4.93 -15.83 2.89
N PHE A 120 -4.09 -16.85 2.99
CA PHE A 120 -3.38 -17.17 4.22
C PHE A 120 -2.22 -16.19 4.41
N TYR A 121 -1.99 -15.80 5.66
CA TYR A 121 -0.82 -15.02 6.03
C TYR A 121 0.04 -15.80 6.99
N ARG A 122 1.33 -15.86 6.66
CA ARG A 122 2.41 -16.23 7.57
C ARG A 122 2.67 -15.03 8.48
N VAL A 123 2.39 -15.22 9.76
CA VAL A 123 2.61 -14.21 10.79
C VAL A 123 3.84 -14.62 11.58
N PHE A 124 4.77 -13.69 11.75
CA PHE A 124 5.99 -13.89 12.51
C PHE A 124 6.06 -12.91 13.67
N ARG A 125 6.60 -13.34 14.80
CA ARG A 125 6.81 -12.49 15.98
C ARG A 125 8.28 -12.11 16.10
N TRP A 126 8.54 -10.83 16.36
CA TRP A 126 9.88 -10.37 16.73
C TRP A 126 10.21 -10.80 18.16
N THR A 127 11.37 -11.45 18.34
CA THR A 127 11.82 -11.98 19.64
C THR A 127 12.91 -11.13 20.30
N GLY A 128 13.32 -10.04 19.65
CA GLY A 128 14.53 -9.28 20.01
C GLY A 128 15.80 -9.82 19.35
N GLN A 129 15.80 -11.07 18.87
CA GLN A 129 16.91 -11.67 18.13
C GLN A 129 16.59 -11.93 16.66
N GLY A 130 15.32 -12.06 16.32
CA GLY A 130 14.87 -12.35 14.97
C GLY A 130 13.35 -12.51 14.90
N PHE A 131 12.86 -12.80 13.70
CA PHE A 131 11.46 -13.20 13.49
C PHE A 131 11.32 -14.72 13.63
N GLU A 132 10.34 -15.14 14.43
CA GLU A 132 9.93 -16.54 14.57
C GLU A 132 8.50 -16.73 14.07
N SER A 133 8.22 -17.86 13.41
CA SER A 133 6.87 -18.16 12.92
C SER A 133 5.89 -18.31 14.07
N LEU A 134 4.76 -17.60 14.00
CA LEU A 134 3.70 -17.62 15.00
C LEU A 134 2.54 -18.52 14.54
N PHE A 135 1.96 -18.22 13.37
CA PHE A 135 0.94 -19.04 12.73
C PHE A 135 0.85 -18.74 11.23
N SER A 136 0.12 -19.61 10.51
CA SER A 136 -0.35 -19.34 9.15
C SER A 136 -1.86 -19.47 9.10
N ARG A 137 -2.57 -18.35 8.91
CA ARG A 137 -4.04 -18.28 8.97
C ARG A 137 -4.58 -17.24 8.01
N ALA A 138 -5.82 -17.43 7.55
CA ALA A 138 -6.56 -16.40 6.84
C ALA A 138 -7.28 -15.48 7.83
N LEU A 139 -7.51 -14.22 7.47
CA LEU A 139 -8.30 -13.28 8.25
C LEU A 139 -9.65 -13.06 7.57
N ILE A 140 -10.71 -13.61 8.18
CA ILE A 140 -12.06 -13.70 7.57
C ILE A 140 -13.08 -12.94 8.41
N GLY A 141 -14.01 -12.24 7.77
CA GLY A 141 -15.14 -11.57 8.43
C GLY A 141 -16.37 -11.39 7.54
N GLY A 142 -17.26 -10.52 8.00
CA GLY A 142 -18.47 -10.09 7.27
C GLY A 142 -18.30 -8.74 6.60
N GLY A 143 -19.19 -8.40 5.66
CA GLY A 143 -19.12 -7.15 4.90
C GLY A 143 -19.82 -5.95 5.54
N GLU A 144 -20.50 -6.14 6.66
CA GLU A 144 -21.22 -5.06 7.35
C GLU A 144 -20.30 -4.35 8.36
N PRO A 145 -20.36 -3.01 8.49
CA PRO A 145 -19.73 -2.30 9.59
C PRO A 145 -20.09 -2.91 10.96
N GLY A 146 -19.10 -3.09 11.82
CA GLY A 146 -19.20 -3.82 13.09
C GLY A 146 -18.96 -5.34 12.98
N ALA A 147 -18.81 -5.90 11.78
CA ALA A 147 -18.50 -7.32 11.63
C ALA A 147 -17.09 -7.65 12.13
N ALA A 148 -16.97 -8.76 12.87
CA ALA A 148 -15.68 -9.25 13.34
C ALA A 148 -14.91 -9.93 12.19
N PHE A 149 -13.63 -9.63 12.09
CA PHE A 149 -12.63 -10.31 11.29
C PHE A 149 -11.74 -11.15 12.20
N GLN A 150 -11.68 -12.46 11.98
CA GLN A 150 -10.99 -13.40 12.85
C GLN A 150 -10.00 -14.26 12.08
N TRP A 151 -8.86 -14.52 12.72
CA TRP A 151 -7.85 -15.44 12.22
C TRP A 151 -8.38 -16.88 12.28
N THR A 152 -8.33 -17.60 11.15
CA THR A 152 -8.82 -18.97 11.07
C THR A 152 -7.92 -19.85 10.18
N GLU A 153 -7.82 -21.12 10.56
CA GLU A 153 -7.17 -22.18 9.77
C GLU A 153 -8.15 -22.81 8.78
N ASN A 154 -9.46 -22.61 8.97
CA ASN A 154 -10.51 -23.21 8.18
C ASN A 154 -11.43 -22.10 7.66
N PRO A 155 -11.00 -21.32 6.66
CA PRO A 155 -11.84 -20.28 6.08
C PRO A 155 -13.08 -20.91 5.44
N PRO A 156 -14.27 -20.31 5.61
CA PRO A 156 -15.47 -20.75 4.89
C PRO A 156 -15.28 -20.52 3.38
N MET A 157 -16.02 -21.29 2.56
CA MET A 157 -15.98 -21.10 1.10
C MET A 157 -16.52 -19.73 0.65
N ASN A 158 -17.43 -19.15 1.44
CA ASN A 158 -18.03 -17.85 1.18
C ASN A 158 -17.72 -16.91 2.35
N GLY A 159 -17.40 -15.66 2.07
CA GLY A 159 -17.13 -14.65 3.09
C GLY A 159 -16.26 -13.52 2.55
N PHE A 160 -15.90 -12.58 3.43
CA PHE A 160 -14.95 -11.53 3.15
C PHE A 160 -13.61 -11.90 3.78
N TRP A 161 -12.52 -11.83 3.03
CA TRP A 161 -11.18 -12.05 3.55
C TRP A 161 -10.26 -10.89 3.21
N VAL A 162 -9.27 -10.65 4.07
CA VAL A 162 -8.19 -9.71 3.77
C VAL A 162 -7.28 -10.30 2.70
N GLN A 163 -7.15 -9.60 1.58
CA GLN A 163 -6.29 -9.96 0.45
C GLN A 163 -4.96 -9.20 0.48
N GLU A 164 -4.94 -7.99 1.04
CA GLU A 164 -3.75 -7.15 1.10
C GLU A 164 -3.76 -6.24 2.33
N TRP A 165 -2.61 -6.12 3.00
CA TRP A 165 -2.38 -5.13 4.05
C TRP A 165 -1.79 -3.86 3.44
N VAL A 166 -2.62 -2.84 3.33
CA VAL A 166 -2.27 -1.61 2.60
C VAL A 166 -1.44 -0.69 3.50
N GLY A 167 -1.96 -0.34 4.67
CA GLY A 167 -1.32 0.61 5.59
C GLY A 167 -2.05 0.76 6.92
N ALA A 168 -1.63 1.75 7.73
CA ALA A 168 -2.40 2.18 8.90
C ALA A 168 -3.43 3.24 8.51
N SER A 169 -4.56 3.25 9.23
CA SER A 169 -5.49 4.39 9.23
C SER A 169 -5.11 5.41 10.31
N ALA A 170 -5.52 6.66 10.12
CA ALA A 170 -5.29 7.76 11.06
C ALA A 170 -5.98 7.54 12.42
N GLU A 171 -7.03 6.73 12.43
CA GLU A 171 -7.82 6.34 13.62
C GLU A 171 -7.22 5.18 14.41
N GLY A 172 -6.03 4.68 14.02
CA GLY A 172 -5.32 3.61 14.72
C GLY A 172 -5.74 2.20 14.28
N GLY A 173 -6.49 2.10 13.18
CA GLY A 173 -6.80 0.86 12.50
C GLY A 173 -5.84 0.55 11.36
N LEU A 174 -6.23 -0.43 10.54
CA LEU A 174 -5.48 -0.90 9.39
C LEU A 174 -6.33 -0.77 8.13
N VAL A 175 -5.76 -0.16 7.11
CA VAL A 175 -6.33 -0.13 5.77
C VAL A 175 -5.97 -1.43 5.08
N VAL A 176 -6.99 -2.14 4.61
CA VAL A 176 -6.83 -3.44 3.96
C VAL A 176 -7.66 -3.51 2.68
N ARG A 177 -7.19 -4.31 1.74
CA ARG A 177 -7.99 -4.77 0.62
C ARG A 177 -8.74 -6.02 1.04
N VAL A 178 -10.06 -6.00 0.89
CA VAL A 178 -10.93 -7.12 1.24
C VAL A 178 -11.53 -7.66 -0.05
N VAL A 179 -11.51 -8.98 -0.19
CA VAL A 179 -12.11 -9.69 -1.32
C VAL A 179 -13.22 -10.59 -0.81
N SER A 180 -14.24 -10.79 -1.62
CA SER A 180 -15.28 -11.79 -1.39
C SER A 180 -15.56 -12.58 -2.66
N TYR A 181 -15.88 -13.85 -2.46
CA TYR A 181 -16.37 -14.74 -3.50
C TYR A 181 -17.68 -15.33 -2.99
N ASP A 182 -18.75 -15.12 -3.74
CA ASP A 182 -20.10 -15.60 -3.40
C ASP A 182 -20.43 -16.95 -4.07
N GLY A 183 -19.47 -17.54 -4.79
CA GLY A 183 -19.67 -18.77 -5.57
C GLY A 183 -20.25 -18.50 -6.96
N SER A 184 -20.63 -17.27 -7.28
CA SER A 184 -20.86 -16.81 -8.66
C SER A 184 -19.50 -16.50 -9.31
N SER A 185 -19.45 -16.38 -10.63
CA SER A 185 -18.22 -16.07 -11.38
C SER A 185 -17.62 -14.69 -11.06
N SER A 186 -18.15 -13.96 -10.08
CA SER A 186 -17.78 -12.59 -9.75
C SER A 186 -17.00 -12.56 -8.44
N VAL A 187 -15.80 -11.99 -8.49
CA VAL A 187 -15.01 -11.68 -7.30
C VAL A 187 -15.32 -10.23 -6.93
N LEU A 188 -15.79 -9.98 -5.71
CA LEU A 188 -16.01 -8.63 -5.20
C LEU A 188 -14.76 -8.13 -4.49
N GLN A 189 -14.41 -6.85 -4.65
CA GLN A 189 -13.27 -6.26 -3.97
C GLN A 189 -13.59 -4.84 -3.45
N GLY A 190 -13.14 -4.55 -2.23
CA GLY A 190 -13.22 -3.22 -1.63
C GLY A 190 -11.99 -2.90 -0.78
N LEU A 191 -11.86 -1.62 -0.40
CA LEU A 191 -10.90 -1.15 0.59
C LEU A 191 -11.65 -0.85 1.88
N ALA A 192 -11.13 -1.33 3.01
CA ALA A 192 -11.75 -1.18 4.31
C ALA A 192 -10.76 -0.70 5.37
N VAL A 193 -11.31 -0.09 6.43
CA VAL A 193 -10.58 0.09 7.69
C VAL A 193 -11.01 -0.99 8.67
N LEU A 194 -10.02 -1.75 9.16
CA LEU A 194 -10.16 -2.73 10.23
C LEU A 194 -9.58 -2.19 11.53
N MET A 195 -10.38 -2.14 12.59
CA MET A 195 -9.96 -1.72 13.92
C MET A 195 -9.53 -2.92 14.76
N PRO A 196 -8.39 -2.88 15.48
CA PRO A 196 -7.99 -3.95 16.38
C PRO A 196 -9.08 -4.28 17.40
N SER A 197 -9.28 -5.57 17.64
CA SER A 197 -10.22 -6.09 18.63
C SER A 197 -9.64 -7.35 19.27
N ALA A 198 -10.25 -7.82 20.36
CA ALA A 198 -9.78 -9.00 21.07
C ALA A 198 -9.71 -10.22 20.14
N GLY A 199 -8.49 -10.63 19.77
CA GLY A 199 -8.24 -11.81 18.93
C GLY A 199 -8.46 -11.60 17.42
N GLY A 200 -8.57 -10.35 16.95
CA GLY A 200 -8.77 -10.06 15.53
C GLY A 200 -9.06 -8.59 15.28
N TYR A 201 -10.01 -8.33 14.40
CA TYR A 201 -10.38 -6.97 14.00
C TYR A 201 -11.90 -6.81 13.91
N VAL A 202 -12.35 -5.57 13.82
CA VAL A 202 -13.72 -5.21 13.48
C VAL A 202 -13.69 -4.33 12.24
N LEU A 203 -14.58 -4.60 11.27
CA LEU A 203 -14.78 -3.73 10.13
C LEU A 203 -15.42 -2.42 10.60
N GLU A 204 -14.66 -1.33 10.57
CA GLU A 204 -15.18 -0.02 10.96
C GLU A 204 -15.99 0.60 9.83
N ARG A 205 -15.40 0.64 8.63
CA ARG A 205 -16.02 1.23 7.45
C ARG A 205 -15.36 0.75 6.16
N TRP A 206 -16.12 0.82 5.08
CA TRP A 206 -15.58 0.77 3.72
C TRP A 206 -15.04 2.14 3.31
N ILE A 207 -13.82 2.14 2.77
CA ILE A 207 -13.28 3.26 1.99
C ILE A 207 -13.85 3.18 0.57
N THR A 208 -13.84 1.97 -0.02
CA THR A 208 -14.56 1.66 -1.26
C THR A 208 -15.41 0.42 -1.04
N TRP A 209 -16.68 0.47 -1.41
CA TRP A 209 -17.57 -0.68 -1.27
C TRP A 209 -17.12 -1.85 -2.16
N PRO A 210 -17.35 -3.10 -1.73
CA PRO A 210 -17.08 -4.28 -2.54
C PRO A 210 -17.89 -4.25 -3.84
N ALA A 211 -17.19 -4.25 -4.96
CA ALA A 211 -17.79 -4.32 -6.30
C ALA A 211 -17.09 -5.40 -7.14
N ALA A 212 -17.77 -5.89 -8.18
CA ALA A 212 -17.24 -6.95 -9.02
C ALA A 212 -15.95 -6.49 -9.71
N MET A 213 -14.93 -7.35 -9.72
CA MET A 213 -13.71 -7.12 -10.50
C MET A 213 -14.07 -7.22 -11.99
N SER A 214 -14.34 -6.08 -12.63
CA SER A 214 -14.68 -6.06 -14.05
C SER A 214 -13.47 -6.46 -14.91
N GLY A 215 -13.54 -7.61 -15.57
CA GLY A 215 -12.68 -7.97 -16.70
C GLY A 215 -13.25 -7.40 -18.00
N ASP A 216 -12.81 -6.19 -18.34
CA ASP A 216 -12.87 -5.48 -19.64
C ASP A 216 -14.20 -5.38 -20.45
N VAL A 217 -14.55 -4.12 -20.74
CA VAL A 217 -15.49 -3.50 -21.72
C VAL A 217 -16.90 -4.08 -21.95
N GLY A 218 -17.89 -3.29 -21.50
CA GLY A 218 -19.10 -2.98 -22.27
C GLY A 218 -20.41 -3.55 -21.73
N ASP A 219 -21.22 -2.71 -21.08
CA ASP A 219 -22.48 -2.17 -21.62
C ASP A 219 -23.15 -1.27 -20.56
N GLU A 220 -23.74 -0.17 -21.03
CA GLU A 220 -24.48 0.80 -20.22
C GLU A 220 -25.84 0.21 -19.81
N SER A 221 -26.01 -0.14 -18.53
CA SER A 221 -27.28 0.06 -17.80
C SER A 221 -27.19 -0.51 -16.38
N GLY A 222 -26.89 0.36 -15.42
CA GLY A 222 -26.96 0.04 -13.99
C GLY A 222 -26.91 1.34 -13.21
N THR A 223 -27.83 1.51 -12.26
CA THR A 223 -27.93 2.70 -11.41
C THR A 223 -26.59 3.04 -10.75
N ASP A 224 -26.25 4.34 -10.77
CA ASP A 224 -25.01 5.02 -10.37
C ASP A 224 -24.66 4.91 -8.87
N GLU A 225 -24.99 3.80 -8.21
CA GLU A 225 -24.64 3.52 -6.82
C GLU A 225 -23.17 3.08 -6.76
N GLY A 226 -22.29 4.00 -6.36
CA GLY A 226 -20.86 3.74 -6.15
C GLY A 226 -19.92 4.56 -7.03
N ILE A 227 -20.43 5.26 -8.05
CA ILE A 227 -19.63 6.17 -8.86
C ILE A 227 -19.73 7.58 -8.29
N VAL A 228 -18.58 8.16 -7.93
CA VAL A 228 -18.48 9.53 -7.43
C VAL A 228 -17.86 10.41 -8.52
N ARG A 229 -18.46 11.57 -8.76
CA ARG A 229 -17.94 12.55 -9.72
C ARG A 229 -17.74 13.90 -9.05
N TYR A 230 -16.61 14.53 -9.30
CA TYR A 230 -16.33 15.89 -8.85
C TYR A 230 -15.47 16.64 -9.87
N ARG A 231 -15.51 17.96 -9.80
CA ARG A 231 -14.60 18.85 -10.52
C ARG A 231 -13.53 19.40 -9.59
N ALA A 232 -12.32 19.54 -10.12
CA ALA A 232 -11.18 20.08 -9.41
C ALA A 232 -10.35 20.96 -10.33
N ARG A 233 -9.96 22.14 -9.86
CA ARG A 233 -8.95 22.97 -10.53
C ARG A 233 -7.61 22.55 -9.98
N LEU A 234 -6.73 22.00 -10.83
CA LEU A 234 -5.40 21.59 -10.40
C LEU A 234 -4.46 22.79 -10.46
N SER A 235 -4.48 23.65 -9.45
CA SER A 235 -3.71 24.89 -9.45
C SER A 235 -2.21 24.66 -9.17
N VAL A 236 -1.41 25.70 -9.32
CA VAL A 236 0.05 25.64 -9.07
C VAL A 236 0.39 25.05 -7.69
N PRO A 237 -0.29 25.40 -6.59
CA PRO A 237 -0.12 24.74 -5.29
C PRO A 237 -0.21 23.21 -5.29
N ASP A 238 -1.03 22.62 -6.15
CA ASP A 238 -1.26 21.16 -6.18
C ASP A 238 -0.10 20.40 -6.81
N HIS A 239 0.80 21.11 -7.48
CA HIS A 239 1.96 20.55 -8.14
C HIS A 239 3.17 20.39 -7.21
N TYR A 240 3.00 20.70 -5.92
CA TYR A 240 4.08 20.61 -4.94
C TYR A 240 3.60 19.89 -3.69
N SER A 241 4.41 18.95 -3.23
CA SER A 241 4.21 18.36 -1.90
C SER A 241 4.34 19.42 -0.80
N SER A 242 3.88 19.10 0.40
CA SER A 242 4.08 19.95 1.59
C SER A 242 5.55 20.31 1.90
N ALA A 243 6.53 19.58 1.34
CA ALA A 243 7.96 19.86 1.46
C ALA A 243 8.50 20.76 0.32
N GLY A 244 7.63 21.22 -0.60
CA GLY A 244 8.00 22.05 -1.75
C GLY A 244 8.61 21.27 -2.93
N VAL A 245 8.56 19.94 -2.90
CA VAL A 245 9.04 19.09 -4.01
C VAL A 245 7.98 19.01 -5.09
N ALA A 246 8.36 19.29 -6.33
CA ALA A 246 7.48 19.18 -7.50
C ALA A 246 6.99 17.73 -7.69
N LEU A 247 5.68 17.58 -7.86
CA LEU A 247 5.02 16.32 -8.12
C LEU A 247 5.01 16.05 -9.63
N THR A 248 5.28 14.81 -10.02
CA THR A 248 5.47 14.46 -11.44
C THR A 248 4.42 13.49 -11.97
N SER A 249 3.44 13.12 -11.14
CA SER A 249 2.37 12.21 -11.52
C SER A 249 0.99 12.81 -11.26
N VAL A 250 0.04 12.50 -12.13
CA VAL A 250 -1.35 12.95 -12.01
C VAL A 250 -1.98 12.48 -10.69
N ALA A 251 -1.70 11.25 -10.26
CA ALA A 251 -2.19 10.72 -8.99
C ALA A 251 -1.71 11.54 -7.77
N GLU A 252 -0.43 11.93 -7.77
CA GLU A 252 0.12 12.75 -6.69
C GLU A 252 -0.45 14.16 -6.68
N ILE A 253 -0.65 14.75 -7.86
CA ILE A 253 -1.25 16.08 -8.01
C ILE A 253 -2.70 16.06 -7.52
N LEU A 254 -3.51 15.07 -7.92
CA LEU A 254 -4.88 14.90 -7.41
C LEU A 254 -4.92 14.67 -5.90
N GLN A 255 -3.98 13.89 -5.37
CA GLN A 255 -3.86 13.68 -3.93
C GLN A 255 -3.57 15.00 -3.19
N GLN A 256 -2.67 15.83 -3.74
CA GLN A 256 -2.30 17.11 -3.16
C GLN A 256 -3.43 18.15 -3.26
N ASP A 257 -4.13 18.19 -4.39
CA ASP A 257 -5.35 18.99 -4.61
C ASP A 257 -6.43 18.64 -3.58
N ARG A 258 -6.82 17.37 -3.46
CA ARG A 258 -7.80 16.94 -2.45
C ARG A 258 -7.31 17.27 -1.03
N ALA A 259 -6.00 17.19 -0.76
CA ALA A 259 -5.47 17.61 0.53
C ALA A 259 -5.61 19.12 0.76
N ASN A 260 -5.40 19.96 -0.25
CA ASN A 260 -5.54 21.41 -0.18
C ASN A 260 -7.00 21.83 0.00
N HIS A 261 -7.92 21.21 -0.75
CA HIS A 261 -9.37 21.43 -0.65
C HIS A 261 -9.90 21.21 0.78
N TYR A 262 -9.66 20.02 1.37
CA TYR A 262 -10.23 19.68 2.69
C TYR A 262 -9.48 20.27 3.89
N ARG A 263 -8.23 20.70 3.70
CA ARG A 263 -7.47 21.40 4.77
C ARG A 263 -7.68 22.91 4.75
N GLY A 264 -8.27 23.45 3.69
CA GLY A 264 -8.54 24.89 3.55
C GLY A 264 -7.29 25.75 3.41
N SER A 265 -6.13 25.16 3.04
CA SER A 265 -4.87 25.89 2.89
C SER A 265 -4.81 26.67 1.58
N THR A 266 -5.36 26.10 0.51
CA THR A 266 -5.37 26.68 -0.84
C THR A 266 -6.50 26.06 -1.64
N GLN A 267 -7.75 26.36 -1.27
CA GLN A 267 -8.92 25.83 -1.98
C GLN A 267 -9.16 26.66 -3.25
N ASP A 268 -9.31 25.98 -4.39
CA ASP A 268 -9.68 26.65 -5.63
C ASP A 268 -11.20 26.84 -5.71
N ALA A 269 -11.62 27.96 -6.31
CA ALA A 269 -13.03 28.34 -6.37
C ALA A 269 -13.90 27.39 -7.20
N GLU A 270 -13.26 26.61 -8.09
CA GLU A 270 -13.91 25.65 -8.97
C GLU A 270 -13.95 24.23 -8.40
N ASP A 271 -13.39 24.01 -7.21
CA ASP A 271 -13.37 22.70 -6.57
C ASP A 271 -14.72 22.33 -5.98
N GLU A 272 -15.15 21.12 -6.33
CA GLU A 272 -16.30 20.48 -5.71
C GLU A 272 -15.87 19.56 -4.57
N ALA A 273 -16.72 19.49 -3.54
CA ALA A 273 -16.61 18.49 -2.50
C ALA A 273 -16.99 17.11 -3.06
N ASP A 274 -16.42 16.07 -2.48
CA ASP A 274 -16.55 14.68 -2.87
C ASP A 274 -16.58 13.78 -1.61
N PRO A 275 -17.43 12.74 -1.59
CA PRO A 275 -17.56 11.87 -0.42
C PRO A 275 -16.39 10.89 -0.22
N VAL A 276 -15.45 10.79 -1.18
CA VAL A 276 -14.39 9.76 -1.16
C VAL A 276 -13.15 10.30 -0.47
N PHE A 277 -12.67 11.46 -0.89
CA PHE A 277 -11.36 12.01 -0.57
C PHE A 277 -11.40 13.10 0.50
N GLY A 278 -12.53 13.26 1.20
CA GLY A 278 -12.64 14.10 2.41
C GLY A 278 -11.65 13.71 3.50
N ASP A 279 -11.36 12.41 3.59
CA ASP A 279 -10.44 11.83 4.57
C ASP A 279 -9.00 11.70 4.05
N ARG A 280 -8.01 11.81 4.95
CA ARG A 280 -6.58 11.70 4.60
C ARG A 280 -6.23 10.33 4.06
N ASP A 281 -6.81 9.27 4.59
CA ASP A 281 -6.42 7.91 4.25
C ASP A 281 -7.02 7.50 2.91
N ALA A 282 -8.22 7.96 2.60
CA ALA A 282 -8.81 7.81 1.28
C ALA A 282 -7.96 8.50 0.18
N ARG A 283 -7.38 9.67 0.49
CA ARG A 283 -6.41 10.35 -0.39
C ARG A 283 -5.12 9.54 -0.58
N MET A 284 -4.69 8.77 0.43
CA MET A 284 -3.55 7.85 0.30
C MET A 284 -3.88 6.65 -0.59
N GLY A 285 -5.12 6.17 -0.54
CA GLY A 285 -5.62 5.09 -1.39
C GLY A 285 -5.64 5.40 -2.89
N LEU A 286 -5.62 6.69 -3.29
CA LEU A 286 -5.65 7.10 -4.70
C LEU A 286 -4.50 6.49 -5.53
N LYS A 287 -3.30 6.38 -4.95
CA LYS A 287 -2.14 5.76 -5.62
C LYS A 287 -2.31 4.26 -5.91
N LEU A 288 -3.30 3.64 -5.29
CA LEU A 288 -3.61 2.21 -5.41
C LEU A 288 -4.81 1.95 -6.31
N MET A 289 -5.48 3.01 -6.76
CA MET A 289 -6.53 2.95 -7.76
C MET A 289 -5.90 2.94 -9.15
N GLN A 290 -6.52 2.23 -10.09
CA GLN A 290 -6.13 2.28 -11.48
C GLN A 290 -6.45 3.69 -12.01
N LEU A 291 -5.43 4.47 -12.32
CA LEU A 291 -5.60 5.82 -12.85
C LEU A 291 -5.67 5.79 -14.38
N ASN A 292 -6.78 6.26 -14.91
CA ASN A 292 -7.01 6.40 -16.34
C ASN A 292 -7.19 7.88 -16.69
N VAL A 293 -6.32 8.43 -17.53
CA VAL A 293 -6.42 9.82 -17.99
C VAL A 293 -7.03 9.82 -19.38
N MET A 294 -8.24 10.39 -19.53
CA MET A 294 -8.89 10.50 -20.82
C MET A 294 -8.07 11.42 -21.75
N GLY A 295 -7.71 10.88 -22.91
CA GLY A 295 -6.77 11.53 -23.83
C GLY A 295 -5.31 11.12 -23.66
N GLY A 296 -5.02 10.15 -22.77
CA GLY A 296 -3.71 9.50 -22.65
C GLY A 296 -2.59 10.44 -22.20
N ASP A 297 -1.36 10.15 -22.62
CA ASP A 297 -0.13 10.84 -22.19
C ASP A 297 -0.16 12.36 -22.42
N GLU A 298 -0.81 12.82 -23.49
CA GLU A 298 -0.91 14.25 -23.78
C GLU A 298 -1.77 14.97 -22.74
N ALA A 299 -2.93 14.41 -22.38
CA ALA A 299 -3.76 14.94 -21.31
C ALA A 299 -3.07 14.84 -19.95
N ALA A 300 -2.35 13.75 -19.68
CA ALA A 300 -1.57 13.60 -18.46
C ALA A 300 -0.46 14.67 -18.36
N GLN A 301 0.23 14.99 -19.46
CA GLN A 301 1.22 16.06 -19.48
C GLN A 301 0.61 17.45 -19.29
N ARG A 302 -0.61 17.69 -19.80
CA ARG A 302 -1.35 18.94 -19.53
C ARG A 302 -1.70 19.08 -18.06
N ILE A 303 -2.06 17.98 -17.41
CA ILE A 303 -2.26 17.97 -15.95
C ILE A 303 -0.94 18.23 -15.22
N VAL A 304 0.13 17.52 -15.55
CA VAL A 304 1.41 17.63 -14.81
C VAL A 304 2.12 18.98 -14.99
N ARG A 305 1.86 19.69 -16.10
CA ARG A 305 2.57 20.94 -16.45
C ARG A 305 1.68 22.17 -16.49
N GLY A 306 0.37 21.99 -16.42
CA GLY A 306 -0.63 23.04 -16.58
C GLY A 306 -1.43 23.25 -15.30
N THR A 307 -2.51 24.00 -15.42
CA THR A 307 -3.46 24.17 -14.32
C THR A 307 -4.90 23.88 -14.74
N PRO A 308 -5.17 22.70 -15.33
CA PRO A 308 -6.46 22.43 -15.95
C PRO A 308 -7.57 22.31 -14.91
N LEU A 309 -8.81 22.54 -15.38
CA LEU A 309 -10.00 22.04 -14.72
C LEU A 309 -10.22 20.60 -15.17
N VAL A 310 -10.28 19.69 -14.20
CA VAL A 310 -10.54 18.29 -14.47
C VAL A 310 -11.89 17.88 -13.92
N LYS A 311 -12.53 16.94 -14.60
CA LYS A 311 -13.62 16.13 -14.06
C LYS A 311 -13.03 14.79 -13.66
N VAL A 312 -13.19 14.45 -12.39
CA VAL A 312 -12.74 13.18 -11.83
C VAL A 312 -13.96 12.29 -11.61
N THR A 313 -13.85 11.04 -12.07
CA THR A 313 -14.83 9.99 -11.82
C THR A 313 -14.13 8.88 -11.04
N VAL A 314 -14.62 8.58 -9.86
CA VAL A 314 -14.12 7.50 -9.00
C VAL A 314 -15.14 6.37 -9.04
N GLY A 315 -14.69 5.18 -9.43
CA GLY A 315 -15.51 3.97 -9.53
C GLY A 315 -14.81 2.78 -8.89
N GLU A 316 -15.14 1.57 -9.35
CA GLU A 316 -14.71 0.25 -8.86
C GLU A 316 -13.18 0.06 -8.86
N GLY A 317 -12.47 0.72 -7.93
CA GLY A 317 -10.99 0.69 -7.88
C GLY A 317 -10.30 1.48 -9.00
N GLU A 318 -11.06 2.14 -9.88
CA GLU A 318 -10.57 3.00 -10.95
C GLU A 318 -10.84 4.48 -10.61
N ILE A 319 -9.93 5.34 -11.04
CA ILE A 319 -10.12 6.78 -11.10
C ILE A 319 -9.88 7.25 -12.53
N THR A 320 -10.91 7.84 -13.12
CA THR A 320 -10.87 8.41 -14.47
C THR A 320 -10.81 9.92 -14.39
N VAL A 321 -9.85 10.52 -15.11
CA VAL A 321 -9.60 11.96 -15.10
C VAL A 321 -9.77 12.50 -16.52
N GLU A 322 -10.70 13.42 -16.68
CA GLU A 322 -10.98 14.11 -17.93
C GLU A 322 -10.61 15.59 -17.80
N VAL A 323 -9.74 16.08 -18.67
CA VAL A 323 -9.47 17.53 -18.78
C VAL A 323 -10.66 18.18 -19.49
N ILE A 324 -11.41 19.01 -18.77
CA ILE A 324 -12.63 19.66 -19.29
C ILE A 324 -12.40 21.15 -19.63
N HIS A 325 -11.39 21.78 -19.04
CA HIS A 325 -10.94 23.14 -19.40
C HIS A 325 -9.45 23.32 -19.07
N GLU A 326 -8.78 24.27 -19.72
CA GLU A 326 -7.39 24.65 -19.42
C GLU A 326 -7.29 25.66 -18.27
#